data_AF-A0A934TUV1-F1
#
_entry.id   AF-A0A934TUV1-F1
#
_cell.length_a   1.000
_cell.length_b   1.000
_cell.length_c   1.000
_cell.angle_alpha   90.00
_cell.angle_beta   90.00
_cell.angle_gamma   90.00
#
_symmetry.space_group_name_H-M   'P 1'
#
loop_
_entity.id
_entity.type
_entity.pdbx_description
1 polymer ?
#
loop_
_entity_poly.entity_id
_entity_poly.type
_entity_poly.pdbx_seq_one_letter_code
_entity_poly.pdbx_strand_id
1 'polypeptide(L)'
;MRAVDEFPSGLPGEAVDLLTDGVPAAGGRRVWAVGALCRAVADALETRFNPVAVRGEITGFSRAASGHCYFALKDPQGQVRCAMFRRSASLLDFAPRDGELVEVTGRLGVYEARGDLQLVVEGMRRAGQGALFEQFLRLKAKLEAEGLFDGARKRDLPLLPRGIGIVTSLGAAALHDVVTCLRRRAPHIPVVLAPAAVQGSGAPAELVSALRSLYRAAEAGQLDVILLVRGGGSIEDLWAFNDEQVARTIVASPVPLVSGVGHETDFTIADFCADLRAPTPTAAAELAAQPQETWLAALGMMQERLHEAALRRIDRASQRLDQAAAHLGRPSARTAQQHLRIERQAQRLRFAVAARLQRANDQLLAAGERVRASAAARIERSGRQCERLELRLKLLDPRLVLQRGYALLTDATSGHMITSVTQAHAGQALRAALADGEVDLQVRAPAAQNRP
;
A
#
# COMPACT_ATOMS: atom_id res chain seq x y z
N MET A 1 62.12 -46.95 13.92
CA MET A 1 62.82 -48.12 13.34
C MET A 1 64.05 -48.40 14.20
N ARG A 2 64.68 -49.59 14.09
CA ARG A 2 65.89 -50.06 14.82
C ARG A 2 66.98 -48.95 14.95
N ALA A 3 67.69 -48.70 16.07
CA ALA A 3 68.32 -49.52 17.13
C ALA A 3 69.82 -49.83 16.88
N VAL A 4 70.62 -49.86 17.97
CA VAL A 4 72.01 -50.38 18.11
C VAL A 4 73.13 -49.58 17.40
N ASP A 5 74.29 -49.22 17.99
CA ASP A 5 74.78 -48.91 19.37
C ASP A 5 76.05 -47.98 19.20
N GLU A 6 77.16 -47.83 19.96
CA GLU A 6 77.80 -48.50 21.12
C GLU A 6 78.82 -47.54 21.85
N PHE A 7 79.92 -48.04 22.45
CA PHE A 7 80.98 -47.36 23.25
C PHE A 7 82.39 -47.97 22.87
N PRO A 8 83.56 -47.80 23.57
CA PRO A 8 84.01 -46.94 24.68
C PRO A 8 85.39 -46.21 24.47
N SER A 9 85.97 -45.66 25.57
CA SER A 9 87.39 -45.23 25.78
C SER A 9 87.87 -43.87 25.19
N GLY A 10 88.81 -43.12 25.80
CA GLY A 10 89.59 -43.31 27.05
C GLY A 10 90.30 -42.03 27.57
N LEU A 11 90.85 -42.10 28.79
CA LEU A 11 91.51 -41.04 29.60
C LEU A 11 92.88 -40.54 29.04
N PRO A 12 93.55 -39.53 29.66
CA PRO A 12 93.10 -38.20 30.12
C PRO A 12 94.03 -37.06 29.60
N GLY A 13 93.77 -35.79 29.96
CA GLY A 13 94.70 -34.68 29.66
C GLY A 13 94.55 -33.50 30.62
N GLU A 14 95.65 -33.10 31.26
CA GLU A 14 95.73 -31.92 32.14
C GLU A 14 95.92 -30.63 31.33
N ALA A 15 95.26 -29.53 31.73
CA ALA A 15 95.88 -28.19 31.76
C ALA A 15 94.96 -27.11 32.38
N VAL A 16 95.37 -26.62 33.55
CA VAL A 16 95.36 -25.18 33.95
C VAL A 16 94.03 -24.41 33.91
N ASP A 17 93.51 -24.17 35.13
CA ASP A 17 92.54 -23.14 35.50
C ASP A 17 93.14 -21.71 35.42
N LEU A 18 92.33 -20.68 35.68
CA LEU A 18 92.69 -19.26 35.91
C LEU A 18 93.12 -18.41 34.70
N LEU A 19 92.18 -17.58 34.21
CA LEU A 19 92.48 -16.16 33.89
C LEU A 19 91.29 -15.26 34.31
N THR A 20 91.38 -14.77 35.55
CA THR A 20 90.44 -13.82 36.16
C THR A 20 90.71 -12.36 35.77
N ASP A 21 89.86 -11.49 36.29
CA ASP A 21 89.80 -10.02 36.25
C ASP A 21 91.09 -9.23 35.99
N GLY A 22 90.92 -8.12 35.25
CA GLY A 22 92.00 -7.21 34.89
C GLY A 22 92.59 -6.44 36.07
N VAL A 23 93.84 -6.76 36.40
CA VAL A 23 94.64 -6.12 37.46
C VAL A 23 94.80 -4.59 37.23
N PRO A 24 94.53 -3.75 38.25
CA PRO A 24 94.77 -2.31 38.15
C PRO A 24 96.25 -1.98 38.37
N ALA A 25 96.96 -1.61 37.30
CA ALA A 25 98.32 -1.08 37.39
C ALA A 25 98.32 0.38 37.87
N ALA A 26 99.07 0.69 38.93
CA ALA A 26 99.16 2.04 39.49
C ALA A 26 99.73 3.05 38.46
N GLY A 27 99.01 4.16 38.22
CA GLY A 27 99.43 5.23 37.30
C GLY A 27 99.48 4.88 35.81
N GLY A 28 99.26 3.62 35.43
CA GLY A 28 99.39 3.14 34.05
C GLY A 28 98.10 3.28 33.24
N ARG A 29 98.25 3.64 31.95
CA ARG A 29 97.18 3.62 30.94
C ARG A 29 96.52 2.23 30.89
N ARG A 30 95.26 2.13 31.32
CA ARG A 30 94.50 0.86 31.39
C ARG A 30 94.48 0.15 30.03
N VAL A 31 95.16 -0.98 29.95
CA VAL A 31 95.14 -1.88 28.79
C VAL A 31 93.89 -2.76 28.90
N TRP A 32 93.11 -2.84 27.83
CA TRP A 32 91.89 -3.65 27.79
C TRP A 32 92.06 -4.83 26.83
N ALA A 33 91.61 -6.01 27.23
CA ALA A 33 91.31 -7.08 26.28
C ALA A 33 90.14 -6.67 25.37
N VAL A 34 90.18 -7.03 24.09
CA VAL A 34 89.20 -6.53 23.08
C VAL A 34 87.75 -6.81 23.51
N GLY A 35 87.42 -8.04 23.91
CA GLY A 35 86.09 -8.40 24.40
C GLY A 35 85.72 -7.85 25.78
N ALA A 36 86.65 -7.27 26.53
CA ALA A 36 86.35 -6.50 27.74
C ALA A 36 86.06 -5.03 27.40
N LEU A 37 86.76 -4.46 26.40
CA LEU A 37 86.48 -3.12 25.89
C LEU A 37 85.12 -3.05 25.20
N CYS A 38 84.77 -4.02 24.33
CA CYS A 38 83.48 -4.05 23.65
C CYS A 38 82.29 -4.09 24.64
N ARG A 39 82.39 -4.90 25.71
CA ARG A 39 81.38 -4.94 26.78
C ARG A 39 81.29 -3.63 27.54
N ALA A 40 82.42 -3.08 28.00
CA ALA A 40 82.43 -1.79 28.69
C ALA A 40 81.87 -0.63 27.83
N VAL A 41 82.00 -0.69 26.50
CA VAL A 41 81.34 0.25 25.57
C VAL A 41 79.85 -0.03 25.45
N ALA A 42 79.42 -1.30 25.37
CA ALA A 42 77.99 -1.66 25.36
C ALA A 42 77.28 -1.21 26.65
N ASP A 43 77.83 -1.57 27.82
CA ASP A 43 77.29 -1.18 29.14
C ASP A 43 77.15 0.36 29.26
N ALA A 44 78.17 1.09 28.80
CA ALA A 44 78.20 2.55 28.83
C ALA A 44 77.29 3.22 27.78
N LEU A 45 76.89 2.51 26.73
CA LEU A 45 75.87 2.98 25.78
C LEU A 45 74.47 2.69 26.30
N GLU A 46 74.22 1.48 26.80
CA GLU A 46 72.93 1.08 27.34
C GLU A 46 72.52 1.95 28.54
N THR A 47 73.44 2.17 29.49
CA THR A 47 73.18 3.02 30.67
C THR A 47 72.94 4.49 30.33
N ARG A 48 73.46 5.01 29.20
CA ARG A 48 73.48 6.46 28.92
C ARG A 48 72.54 6.91 27.80
N PHE A 49 72.14 6.04 26.89
CA PHE A 49 71.34 6.42 25.72
C PHE A 49 70.04 5.64 25.53
N ASN A 50 69.82 4.51 26.21
CA ASN A 50 68.63 3.68 25.98
C ASN A 50 67.47 4.04 26.94
N PRO A 51 66.21 4.10 26.46
CA PRO A 51 65.79 4.00 25.06
C PRO A 51 66.05 5.29 24.28
N VAL A 52 66.42 5.16 23.00
CA VAL A 52 66.71 6.29 22.10
C VAL A 52 65.63 6.43 21.02
N ALA A 53 65.30 7.68 20.68
CA ALA A 53 64.55 8.02 19.47
C ALA A 53 65.50 8.62 18.42
N VAL A 54 65.42 8.15 17.17
CA VAL A 54 66.30 8.58 16.06
C VAL A 54 65.45 8.88 14.83
N ARG A 55 65.65 10.05 14.23
CA ARG A 55 65.07 10.41 12.93
C ARG A 55 66.13 10.26 11.83
N GLY A 56 65.74 9.74 10.67
CA GLY A 56 66.64 9.60 9.52
C GLY A 56 65.94 9.00 8.29
N GLU A 57 66.64 9.01 7.17
CA GLU A 57 66.20 8.40 5.91
C GLU A 57 66.58 6.91 5.89
N ILE A 58 65.65 6.03 5.55
CA ILE A 58 65.92 4.60 5.38
C ILE A 58 66.78 4.37 4.12
N THR A 59 67.84 3.59 4.27
CA THR A 59 68.72 3.17 3.18
C THR A 59 69.15 1.71 3.33
N GLY A 60 69.21 0.96 2.23
CA GLY A 60 69.65 -0.45 2.22
C GLY A 60 68.67 -1.41 2.89
N PHE A 61 67.36 -1.14 2.85
CA PHE A 61 66.33 -1.96 3.48
C PHE A 61 66.25 -3.37 2.88
N SER A 62 66.46 -4.37 3.74
CA SER A 62 66.43 -5.78 3.39
C SER A 62 65.65 -6.58 4.43
N ARG A 63 64.78 -7.49 3.98
CA ARG A 63 63.97 -8.37 4.83
C ARG A 63 64.44 -9.82 4.66
N ALA A 64 65.04 -10.37 5.71
CA ALA A 64 65.50 -11.76 5.73
C ALA A 64 64.32 -12.74 5.75
N ALA A 65 64.54 -13.98 5.29
CA ALA A 65 63.51 -15.04 5.27
C ALA A 65 62.92 -15.39 6.64
N SER A 66 63.64 -15.11 7.74
CA SER A 66 63.13 -15.20 9.12
C SER A 66 62.04 -14.16 9.44
N GLY A 67 61.92 -13.10 8.65
CA GLY A 67 61.03 -11.96 8.86
C GLY A 67 61.66 -10.81 9.66
N HIS A 68 62.97 -10.84 9.90
CA HIS A 68 63.73 -9.70 10.44
C HIS A 68 64.06 -8.69 9.32
N CYS A 69 64.01 -7.40 9.65
CA CYS A 69 64.38 -6.32 8.73
C CYS A 69 65.72 -5.70 9.16
N TYR A 70 66.59 -5.42 8.19
CA TYR A 70 67.87 -4.74 8.37
C TYR A 70 67.93 -3.55 7.42
N PHE A 71 68.40 -2.41 7.90
CA PHE A 71 68.53 -1.17 7.14
C PHE A 71 69.57 -0.27 7.80
N ALA A 72 69.95 0.83 7.16
CA ALA A 72 70.62 1.94 7.83
C ALA A 72 69.70 3.17 7.85
N LEU A 73 69.76 3.93 8.94
CA LEU A 73 69.22 5.28 8.98
C LEU A 73 70.33 6.28 8.71
N LYS A 74 70.07 7.22 7.82
CA LYS A 74 71.02 8.23 7.36
C LYS A 74 70.50 9.65 7.63
N ASP A 75 71.43 10.54 7.93
CA ASP A 75 71.25 11.98 8.05
C ASP A 75 72.46 12.67 7.37
N PRO A 76 72.46 13.97 6.99
CA PRO A 76 73.59 14.59 6.31
C PRO A 76 74.94 14.51 7.06
N GLN A 77 74.94 14.24 8.37
CA GLN A 77 76.16 14.11 9.19
C GLN A 77 76.60 12.66 9.47
N GLY A 78 75.81 11.63 9.14
CA GLY A 78 76.19 10.25 9.45
C GLY A 78 75.14 9.19 9.13
N GLN A 79 75.43 7.95 9.51
CA GLN A 79 74.53 6.80 9.36
C GLN A 79 74.67 5.80 10.51
N VAL A 80 73.58 5.11 10.88
CA VAL A 80 73.56 4.05 11.90
C VAL A 80 72.87 2.80 11.37
N ARG A 81 73.48 1.62 11.58
CA ARG A 81 72.88 0.33 11.20
C ARG A 81 71.74 -0.01 12.16
N CYS A 82 70.61 -0.41 11.60
CA CYS A 82 69.39 -0.74 12.32
C CYS A 82 69.00 -2.20 12.07
N ALA A 83 68.46 -2.86 13.10
CA ALA A 83 67.86 -4.18 13.01
C ALA A 83 66.50 -4.17 13.71
N MET A 84 65.48 -4.72 13.05
CA MET A 84 64.12 -4.79 13.57
C MET A 84 63.67 -6.25 13.61
N PHE A 85 63.43 -6.75 14.83
CA PHE A 85 63.00 -8.14 15.02
C PHE A 85 61.59 -8.39 14.50
N ARG A 86 61.29 -9.66 14.19
CA ARG A 86 60.06 -10.06 13.49
C ARG A 86 58.80 -9.55 14.19
N ARG A 87 58.78 -9.60 15.53
CA ARG A 87 57.64 -9.14 16.37
C ARG A 87 57.36 -7.65 16.16
N SER A 88 58.39 -6.80 16.29
CA SER A 88 58.28 -5.36 16.03
C SER A 88 57.91 -5.07 14.57
N ALA A 89 58.55 -5.75 13.61
CA ALA A 89 58.26 -5.58 12.19
C ALA A 89 56.85 -6.07 11.76
N SER A 90 56.18 -6.89 12.58
CA SER A 90 54.76 -7.27 12.39
C SER A 90 53.77 -6.35 13.11
N LEU A 91 54.24 -5.36 13.86
CA LEU A 91 53.44 -4.32 14.53
C LEU A 91 53.51 -2.98 13.80
N LEU A 92 53.93 -2.97 12.53
CA LEU A 92 53.94 -1.79 11.67
C LEU A 92 52.73 -1.79 10.74
N ASP A 93 51.95 -0.72 10.79
CA ASP A 93 50.79 -0.49 9.91
C ASP A 93 51.19 -0.10 8.47
N PHE A 94 52.50 -0.02 8.19
CA PHE A 94 53.06 0.27 6.87
C PHE A 94 54.29 -0.59 6.58
N ALA A 95 54.61 -0.78 5.29
CA ALA A 95 55.81 -1.47 4.84
C ALA A 95 56.91 -0.43 4.53
N PRO A 96 58.00 -0.35 5.33
CA PRO A 96 59.03 0.66 5.13
C PRO A 96 59.81 0.48 3.82
N ARG A 97 60.29 1.58 3.24
CA ARG A 97 61.04 1.59 1.97
C ARG A 97 62.28 2.49 2.05
N ASP A 98 63.27 2.20 1.20
CA ASP A 98 64.39 3.11 0.98
C ASP A 98 63.92 4.48 0.49
N GLY A 99 64.57 5.54 0.98
CA GLY A 99 64.20 6.94 0.75
C GLY A 99 63.08 7.46 1.64
N GLU A 100 62.46 6.64 2.50
CA GLU A 100 61.48 7.14 3.47
C GLU A 100 62.16 7.78 4.69
N LEU A 101 61.75 9.01 5.01
CA LEU A 101 62.14 9.67 6.25
C LEU A 101 61.28 9.11 7.40
N VAL A 102 61.92 8.50 8.38
CA VAL A 102 61.25 7.86 9.53
C VAL A 102 61.82 8.33 10.86
N GLU A 103 61.04 8.09 11.91
CA GLU A 103 61.41 8.22 13.30
C GLU A 103 61.30 6.83 13.94
N VAL A 104 62.40 6.30 14.46
CA VAL A 104 62.46 5.01 15.15
C VAL A 104 62.68 5.19 16.64
N THR A 105 62.12 4.28 17.43
CA THR A 105 62.39 4.14 18.87
C THR A 105 63.02 2.78 19.13
N GLY A 106 64.10 2.73 19.91
CA GLY A 106 64.82 1.48 20.13
C GLY A 106 65.98 1.58 21.12
N ARG A 107 66.86 0.56 21.07
CA ARG A 107 68.06 0.44 21.92
C ARG A 107 69.32 0.42 21.08
N LEU A 108 70.23 1.34 21.34
CA LEU A 108 71.58 1.33 20.79
C LEU A 108 72.44 0.32 21.57
N GLY A 109 73.18 -0.50 20.85
CA GLY A 109 74.13 -1.46 21.41
C GLY A 109 75.31 -1.72 20.49
N VAL A 110 76.20 -2.64 20.90
CA VAL A 110 77.36 -3.08 20.13
C VAL A 110 77.20 -4.57 19.81
N TYR A 111 77.36 -4.95 18.54
CA TYR A 111 77.40 -6.35 18.15
C TYR A 111 78.77 -6.95 18.50
N GLU A 112 78.86 -7.61 19.66
CA GLU A 112 80.12 -8.03 20.30
C GLU A 112 81.10 -8.75 19.37
N ALA A 113 80.60 -9.62 18.49
CA ALA A 113 81.41 -10.42 17.58
C ALA A 113 82.05 -9.63 16.41
N ARG A 114 81.76 -8.33 16.26
CA ARG A 114 82.42 -7.43 15.28
C ARG A 114 82.76 -6.03 15.81
N GLY A 115 82.20 -5.61 16.95
CA GLY A 115 82.35 -4.24 17.47
C GLY A 115 81.50 -3.20 16.73
N ASP A 116 80.65 -3.60 15.78
CA ASP A 116 79.75 -2.71 15.05
C ASP A 116 78.68 -2.11 15.97
N LEU A 117 78.44 -0.80 15.88
CA LEU A 117 77.27 -0.15 16.49
C LEU A 117 75.98 -0.54 15.77
N GLN A 118 74.95 -0.90 16.53
CA GLN A 118 73.65 -1.31 16.00
C GLN A 118 72.49 -0.78 16.85
N LEU A 119 71.49 -0.19 16.19
CA LEU A 119 70.23 0.21 16.79
C LEU A 119 69.20 -0.92 16.62
N VAL A 120 68.80 -1.55 17.73
CA VAL A 120 67.69 -2.49 17.77
C VAL A 120 66.39 -1.70 17.82
N VAL A 121 65.65 -1.69 16.71
CA VAL A 121 64.43 -0.90 16.54
C VAL A 121 63.24 -1.66 17.13
N GLU A 122 62.64 -1.09 18.17
CA GLU A 122 61.46 -1.62 18.84
C GLU A 122 60.16 -1.12 18.17
N GLY A 123 60.17 0.11 17.61
CA GLY A 123 59.06 0.70 16.86
C GLY A 123 59.52 1.75 15.83
N MET A 124 58.70 2.01 14.81
CA MET A 124 59.00 2.94 13.70
C MET A 124 57.73 3.70 13.28
N ARG A 125 57.87 4.98 12.93
CA ARG A 125 56.81 5.84 12.37
C ARG A 125 57.36 6.68 11.21
N ARG A 126 56.50 7.12 10.28
CA ARG A 126 56.90 8.00 9.15
C ARG A 126 57.02 9.44 9.65
N ALA A 127 58.15 10.08 9.39
CA ALA A 127 58.47 11.39 9.97
C ALA A 127 57.75 12.52 9.20
N GLY A 128 56.83 13.22 9.87
CA GLY A 128 56.00 14.29 9.32
C GLY A 128 54.51 14.09 9.62
N GLN A 129 54.03 12.85 9.46
CA GLN A 129 52.61 12.51 9.63
C GLN A 129 52.09 12.79 11.05
N GLY A 130 52.92 12.63 12.09
CA GLY A 130 52.52 12.89 13.48
C GLY A 130 52.05 14.33 13.75
N ALA A 131 52.70 15.33 13.16
CA ALA A 131 52.36 16.74 13.37
C ALA A 131 51.07 17.14 12.63
N LEU A 132 50.86 16.60 11.42
CA LEU A 132 49.61 16.78 10.67
C LEU A 132 48.45 16.04 11.37
N PHE A 133 48.66 14.81 11.81
CA PHE A 133 47.65 14.04 12.53
C PHE A 133 47.26 14.69 13.86
N GLU A 134 48.21 15.28 14.60
CA GLU A 134 47.90 16.06 15.80
C GLU A 134 47.07 17.32 15.47
N GLN A 135 47.42 18.06 14.42
CA GLN A 135 46.63 19.22 13.95
C GLN A 135 45.21 18.81 13.57
N PHE A 136 45.05 17.69 12.86
CA PHE A 136 43.76 17.12 12.48
C PHE A 136 42.92 16.76 13.72
N LEU A 137 43.49 16.08 14.71
CA LEU A 137 42.79 15.73 15.95
C LEU A 137 42.37 16.99 16.74
N ARG A 138 43.24 17.99 16.85
CA ARG A 138 42.95 19.27 17.50
C ARG A 138 41.82 20.02 16.79
N LEU A 139 41.84 20.09 15.46
CA LEU A 139 40.80 20.75 14.68
C LEU A 139 39.48 19.97 14.70
N LYS A 140 39.52 18.63 14.61
CA LYS A 140 38.33 17.78 14.77
C LYS A 140 37.65 18.08 16.10
N ALA A 141 38.38 18.01 17.21
CA ALA A 141 37.83 18.27 18.54
C ALA A 141 37.24 19.68 18.69
N LYS A 142 37.87 20.70 18.09
CA LYS A 142 37.34 22.07 18.06
C LYS A 142 35.99 22.14 17.32
N LEU A 143 35.92 21.67 16.08
CA LEU A 143 34.72 21.79 15.24
C LEU A 143 33.58 20.86 15.70
N GLU A 144 33.93 19.74 16.34
CA GLU A 144 32.99 18.83 17.02
C GLU A 144 32.36 19.49 18.25
N ALA A 145 33.15 20.21 19.06
CA ALA A 145 32.63 21.00 20.19
C ALA A 145 31.79 22.22 19.75
N GLU A 146 32.06 22.78 18.57
CA GLU A 146 31.20 23.77 17.90
C GLU A 146 29.96 23.14 17.22
N GLY A 147 29.81 21.81 17.27
CA GLY A 147 28.67 21.08 16.73
C GLY A 147 28.61 20.98 15.20
N LEU A 148 29.69 21.29 14.46
CA LEU A 148 29.67 21.30 12.99
C LEU A 148 29.33 19.92 12.40
N PHE A 149 29.68 18.84 13.08
CA PHE A 149 29.47 17.46 12.64
C PHE A 149 28.12 16.84 13.04
N ASP A 150 27.25 17.59 13.73
CA ASP A 150 25.95 17.10 14.21
C ASP A 150 25.10 16.49 13.08
N GLY A 151 24.59 15.27 13.31
CA GLY A 151 23.70 14.58 12.38
C GLY A 151 22.39 15.31 12.12
N ALA A 152 21.88 16.09 13.09
CA ALA A 152 20.64 16.87 12.93
C ALA A 152 20.77 18.02 11.92
N ARG A 153 22.00 18.38 11.50
CA ARG A 153 22.28 19.33 10.42
C ARG A 153 22.13 18.71 9.02
N LYS A 154 22.43 17.41 8.90
CA LYS A 154 22.68 16.74 7.61
C LYS A 154 21.36 16.48 6.88
N ARG A 155 21.35 16.78 5.59
CA ARG A 155 20.15 16.73 4.74
C ARG A 155 20.15 15.50 3.84
N ASP A 156 18.97 14.92 3.66
CA ASP A 156 18.75 13.85 2.69
C ASP A 156 19.03 14.31 1.26
N LEU A 157 19.50 13.38 0.42
CA LEU A 157 19.72 13.64 -0.99
C LEU A 157 18.39 13.68 -1.78
N PRO A 158 18.24 14.59 -2.77
CA PRO A 158 17.09 14.60 -3.64
C PRO A 158 17.03 13.32 -4.50
N LEU A 159 15.85 12.70 -4.57
CA LEU A 159 15.61 11.49 -5.38
C LEU A 159 15.89 11.69 -6.88
N LEU A 160 15.70 12.93 -7.38
CA LEU A 160 15.93 13.33 -8.77
C LEU A 160 16.40 14.80 -8.80
N PRO A 161 17.71 15.08 -8.66
CA PRO A 161 18.23 16.44 -8.70
C PRO A 161 18.06 17.07 -10.09
N ARG A 162 17.69 18.34 -10.15
CA ARG A 162 17.60 19.14 -11.39
C ARG A 162 18.96 19.48 -11.98
N GLY A 163 20.02 19.39 -11.18
CA GLY A 163 21.40 19.58 -11.59
C GLY A 163 22.39 19.25 -10.46
N ILE A 164 23.59 18.83 -10.85
CA ILE A 164 24.66 18.37 -9.95
C ILE A 164 25.88 19.30 -10.07
N GLY A 165 26.26 19.93 -8.96
CA GLY A 165 27.50 20.69 -8.86
C GLY A 165 28.69 19.76 -8.60
N ILE A 166 29.86 20.03 -9.18
CA ILE A 166 31.10 19.31 -8.90
C ILE A 166 32.21 20.31 -8.55
N VAL A 167 32.92 20.06 -7.46
CA VAL A 167 34.18 20.73 -7.11
C VAL A 167 35.33 19.72 -7.15
N THR A 168 36.25 19.92 -8.09
CA THR A 168 37.50 19.14 -8.23
C THR A 168 38.45 19.85 -9.20
N SER A 169 39.68 19.35 -9.38
CA SER A 169 40.63 19.90 -10.36
C SER A 169 40.45 19.31 -11.76
N LEU A 170 40.58 20.14 -12.80
CA LEU A 170 40.42 19.77 -14.21
C LEU A 170 41.29 18.58 -14.66
N GLY A 171 42.46 18.38 -14.05
CA GLY A 171 43.40 17.29 -14.37
C GLY A 171 43.26 16.03 -13.51
N ALA A 172 42.29 15.94 -12.60
CA ALA A 172 42.12 14.77 -11.74
C ALA A 172 41.31 13.66 -12.42
N ALA A 173 41.77 12.40 -12.31
CA ALA A 173 41.01 11.22 -12.73
C ALA A 173 39.58 11.20 -12.13
N ALA A 174 39.44 11.63 -10.86
CA ALA A 174 38.16 11.75 -10.16
C ALA A 174 37.09 12.55 -10.95
N LEU A 175 37.47 13.56 -11.74
CA LEU A 175 36.54 14.28 -12.60
C LEU A 175 36.03 13.39 -13.74
N HIS A 176 36.94 12.64 -14.38
CA HIS A 176 36.61 11.72 -15.45
C HIS A 176 35.73 10.56 -14.94
N ASP A 177 36.03 10.02 -13.77
CA ASP A 177 35.28 8.92 -13.15
C ASP A 177 33.85 9.35 -12.82
N VAL A 178 33.68 10.49 -12.15
CA VAL A 178 32.36 11.06 -11.80
C VAL A 178 31.56 11.41 -13.05
N VAL A 179 32.15 12.12 -14.02
CA VAL A 179 31.44 12.53 -15.25
C VAL A 179 31.08 11.31 -16.11
N THR A 180 31.92 10.28 -16.17
CA THR A 180 31.62 9.03 -16.89
C THR A 180 30.52 8.25 -16.19
N CYS A 181 30.53 8.19 -14.86
CA CYS A 181 29.49 7.55 -14.08
C CYS A 181 28.13 8.24 -14.25
N LEU A 182 28.08 9.57 -14.14
CA LEU A 182 26.87 10.37 -14.34
C LEU A 182 26.36 10.29 -15.80
N ARG A 183 27.23 10.34 -16.81
CA ARG A 183 26.84 10.15 -18.21
C ARG A 183 26.28 8.76 -18.51
N ARG A 184 26.72 7.72 -17.79
CA ARG A 184 26.17 6.36 -17.91
C ARG A 184 24.82 6.24 -17.20
N ARG A 185 24.73 6.69 -15.94
CA ARG A 185 23.56 6.47 -15.07
C ARG A 185 22.45 7.49 -15.28
N ALA A 186 22.77 8.76 -15.43
CA ALA A 186 21.81 9.86 -15.47
C ALA A 186 22.19 10.96 -16.49
N PRO A 187 22.34 10.62 -17.79
CA PRO A 187 22.74 11.58 -18.83
C PRO A 187 21.76 12.75 -19.05
N HIS A 188 20.57 12.67 -18.46
CA HIS A 188 19.53 13.69 -18.48
C HIS A 188 19.71 14.78 -17.40
N ILE A 189 20.62 14.60 -16.43
CA ILE A 189 20.87 15.56 -15.36
C ILE A 189 22.06 16.46 -15.74
N PRO A 190 21.89 17.81 -15.79
CA PRO A 190 22.98 18.72 -16.09
C PRO A 190 24.02 18.75 -14.97
N VAL A 191 25.29 18.87 -15.37
CA VAL A 191 26.45 18.88 -14.47
C VAL A 191 27.18 20.21 -14.59
N VAL A 192 27.37 20.92 -13.47
CA VAL A 192 28.08 22.20 -13.41
C VAL A 192 29.39 22.00 -12.66
N LEU A 193 30.52 22.19 -13.35
CA LEU A 193 31.85 22.06 -12.78
C LEU A 193 32.37 23.43 -12.32
N ALA A 194 32.69 23.54 -11.03
CA ALA A 194 33.48 24.63 -10.47
C ALA A 194 34.91 24.11 -10.21
N PRO A 195 35.88 24.42 -11.10
CA PRO A 195 37.24 23.88 -10.97
C PRO A 195 37.99 24.54 -9.82
N ALA A 196 38.75 23.74 -9.06
CA ALA A 196 39.63 24.19 -7.98
C ALA A 196 40.83 23.26 -7.82
N ALA A 197 41.96 23.77 -7.35
CA ALA A 197 43.03 22.96 -6.80
C ALA A 197 42.52 22.12 -5.61
N VAL A 198 42.98 20.87 -5.55
CA VAL A 198 42.56 19.84 -4.57
C VAL A 198 43.74 19.28 -3.77
N GLN A 199 44.91 19.90 -3.89
CA GLN A 199 46.16 19.55 -3.21
C GLN A 199 47.07 20.79 -3.14
N GLY A 200 47.96 20.86 -2.14
CA GLY A 200 48.88 21.99 -1.96
C GLY A 200 48.25 23.19 -1.23
N SER A 201 49.09 24.17 -0.88
CA SER A 201 48.74 25.25 0.07
C SER A 201 47.70 26.27 -0.44
N GLY A 202 47.55 26.43 -1.76
CA GLY A 202 46.51 27.31 -2.35
C GLY A 202 45.11 26.68 -2.38
N ALA A 203 45.01 25.35 -2.31
CA ALA A 203 43.77 24.62 -2.54
C ALA A 203 42.60 25.03 -1.62
N PRO A 204 42.75 25.26 -0.30
CA PRO A 204 41.63 25.66 0.55
C PRO A 204 40.90 26.92 0.06
N ALA A 205 41.64 27.93 -0.40
CA ALA A 205 41.04 29.17 -0.90
C ALA A 205 40.30 28.97 -2.23
N GLU A 206 40.83 28.15 -3.12
CA GLU A 206 40.17 27.78 -4.38
C GLU A 206 38.92 26.93 -4.14
N LEU A 207 38.98 25.94 -3.24
CA LEU A 207 37.83 25.12 -2.84
C LEU A 207 36.70 25.98 -2.25
N VAL A 208 37.02 26.91 -1.36
CA VAL A 208 36.04 27.87 -0.80
C VAL A 208 35.44 28.77 -1.88
N SER A 209 36.22 29.21 -2.86
CA SER A 209 35.73 30.01 -3.99
C SER A 209 34.80 29.19 -4.91
N ALA A 210 35.19 27.97 -5.26
CA ALA A 210 34.42 27.06 -6.10
C ALA A 210 33.09 26.62 -5.45
N LEU A 211 33.11 26.30 -4.16
CA LEU A 211 31.88 26.03 -3.41
C LEU A 211 30.93 27.24 -3.44
N ARG A 212 31.43 28.45 -3.14
CA ARG A 212 30.62 29.68 -3.16
C ARG A 212 30.09 30.05 -4.55
N SER A 213 30.74 29.64 -5.64
CA SER A 213 30.20 29.84 -7.00
C SER A 213 29.04 28.89 -7.29
N LEU A 214 29.13 27.63 -6.86
CA LEU A 214 28.02 26.67 -6.95
C LEU A 214 26.84 27.03 -6.05
N TYR A 215 27.08 27.65 -4.88
CA TYR A 215 26.01 28.07 -3.97
C TYR A 215 25.07 29.09 -4.65
N ARG A 216 25.61 30.01 -5.44
CA ARG A 216 24.80 30.96 -6.25
C ARG A 216 23.95 30.27 -7.32
N ALA A 217 24.46 29.20 -7.92
CA ALA A 217 23.71 28.39 -8.89
C ALA A 217 22.61 27.55 -8.20
N ALA A 218 22.86 27.07 -6.99
CA ALA A 218 21.86 26.39 -6.15
C ALA A 218 20.76 27.37 -5.68
N GLU A 219 21.12 28.58 -5.23
CA GLU A 219 20.19 29.67 -4.89
C GLU A 219 19.33 30.08 -6.10
N ALA A 220 19.90 30.08 -7.31
CA ALA A 220 19.18 30.26 -8.57
C ALA A 220 18.33 29.04 -9.00
N GLY A 221 18.28 27.98 -8.20
CA GLY A 221 17.50 26.77 -8.48
C GLY A 221 18.02 25.89 -9.62
N GLN A 222 19.30 26.03 -9.98
CA GLN A 222 19.94 25.25 -11.06
C GLN A 222 20.54 23.93 -10.56
N LEU A 223 20.88 23.85 -9.26
CA LEU A 223 21.55 22.71 -8.63
C LEU A 223 20.80 22.30 -7.35
N ASP A 224 20.69 20.99 -7.11
CA ASP A 224 20.06 20.44 -5.90
C ASP A 224 21.04 19.59 -5.04
N VAL A 225 22.26 19.36 -5.52
CA VAL A 225 23.32 18.63 -4.82
C VAL A 225 24.70 19.08 -5.30
N ILE A 226 25.71 19.07 -4.42
CA ILE A 226 27.11 19.38 -4.74
C ILE A 226 28.01 18.20 -4.36
N LEU A 227 28.92 17.81 -5.26
CA LEU A 227 29.92 16.76 -5.04
C LEU A 227 31.31 17.39 -4.89
N LEU A 228 31.93 17.21 -3.73
CA LEU A 228 33.31 17.60 -3.46
C LEU A 228 34.19 16.35 -3.61
N VAL A 229 34.96 16.23 -4.69
CA VAL A 229 35.55 14.94 -5.08
C VAL A 229 37.06 14.99 -5.37
N ARG A 230 37.78 14.00 -4.85
CA ARG A 230 39.22 13.82 -5.02
C ARG A 230 39.56 12.33 -4.83
N GLY A 231 40.33 11.75 -5.74
CA GLY A 231 40.82 10.38 -5.59
C GLY A 231 41.82 10.23 -4.44
N GLY A 232 42.15 8.99 -4.09
CA GLY A 232 43.11 8.66 -3.04
C GLY A 232 44.46 9.39 -3.14
N GLY A 233 45.10 9.54 -1.99
CA GLY A 233 46.42 10.14 -1.84
C GLY A 233 46.97 9.90 -0.43
N SER A 234 48.12 10.49 -0.15
CA SER A 234 48.65 10.58 1.21
C SER A 234 47.84 11.57 2.07
N ILE A 235 48.03 11.56 3.40
CA ILE A 235 47.40 12.57 4.28
C ILE A 235 47.89 13.99 3.93
N GLU A 236 49.11 14.09 3.39
CA GLU A 236 49.69 15.30 2.83
C GLU A 236 48.95 15.76 1.54
N ASP A 237 48.58 14.85 0.64
CA ASP A 237 47.80 15.17 -0.58
C ASP A 237 46.37 15.62 -0.26
N LEU A 238 45.76 15.00 0.76
CA LEU A 238 44.38 15.27 1.20
C LEU A 238 44.30 16.42 2.23
N TRP A 239 45.42 17.05 2.59
CA TRP A 239 45.47 18.04 3.67
C TRP A 239 44.59 19.27 3.42
N ALA A 240 44.34 19.64 2.16
CA ALA A 240 43.46 20.76 1.79
C ALA A 240 42.01 20.61 2.27
N PHE A 241 41.55 19.38 2.53
CA PHE A 241 40.21 19.06 3.03
C PHE A 241 40.14 19.06 4.57
N ASN A 242 41.26 19.33 5.25
CA ASN A 242 41.38 19.53 6.68
C ASN A 242 41.50 21.02 7.07
N ASP A 243 41.15 21.95 6.17
CA ASP A 243 41.14 23.38 6.46
C ASP A 243 39.83 23.85 7.12
N GLU A 244 39.93 24.77 8.08
CA GLU A 244 38.80 25.28 8.84
C GLU A 244 37.83 26.14 8.00
N GLN A 245 38.32 26.90 7.02
CA GLN A 245 37.47 27.71 6.14
C GLN A 245 36.70 26.82 5.14
N VAL A 246 37.34 25.75 4.64
CA VAL A 246 36.67 24.71 3.83
C VAL A 246 35.58 24.04 4.66
N ALA A 247 35.90 23.58 5.87
CA ALA A 247 34.95 22.93 6.79
C ALA A 247 33.72 23.80 7.09
N ARG A 248 33.94 25.08 7.43
CA ARG A 248 32.85 26.05 7.68
C ARG A 248 32.06 26.41 6.42
N THR A 249 32.70 26.41 5.25
CA THR A 249 32.02 26.69 3.98
C THR A 249 31.10 25.53 3.60
N ILE A 250 31.56 24.27 3.70
CA ILE A 250 30.73 23.06 3.49
C ILE A 250 29.46 23.08 4.34
N VAL A 251 29.60 23.37 5.64
CA VAL A 251 28.48 23.49 6.60
C VAL A 251 27.49 24.61 6.24
N ALA A 252 27.92 25.61 5.46
CA ALA A 252 27.09 26.70 4.97
C ALA A 252 26.51 26.49 3.56
N SER A 253 26.67 25.30 2.96
CA SER A 253 26.09 24.97 1.65
C SER A 253 24.56 25.08 1.68
N PRO A 254 23.89 25.72 0.70
CA PRO A 254 22.44 25.82 0.64
C PRO A 254 21.75 24.49 0.26
N VAL A 255 22.48 23.60 -0.41
CA VAL A 255 22.03 22.27 -0.87
C VAL A 255 22.91 21.15 -0.27
N PRO A 256 22.40 19.90 -0.19
CA PRO A 256 23.17 18.75 0.25
C PRO A 256 24.54 18.64 -0.44
N LEU A 257 25.60 18.44 0.35
CA LEU A 257 26.96 18.24 -0.13
C LEU A 257 27.43 16.81 0.16
N VAL A 258 27.88 16.11 -0.88
CA VAL A 258 28.52 14.79 -0.77
C VAL A 258 30.03 14.95 -0.85
N SER A 259 30.76 14.49 0.17
CA SER A 259 32.22 14.35 0.09
C SER A 259 32.56 12.99 -0.52
N GLY A 260 33.37 12.99 -1.58
CA GLY A 260 33.96 11.82 -2.22
C GLY A 260 35.47 11.99 -2.30
N VAL A 261 36.09 12.16 -1.14
CA VAL A 261 37.52 12.47 -0.96
C VAL A 261 38.23 11.23 -0.42
N GLY A 262 39.20 10.71 -1.18
CA GLY A 262 40.00 9.54 -0.79
C GLY A 262 39.32 8.19 -1.03
N HIS A 263 39.72 7.20 -0.23
CA HIS A 263 39.15 5.84 -0.14
C HIS A 263 38.46 5.59 1.22
N GLU A 264 37.92 4.38 1.44
CA GLU A 264 37.22 4.00 2.67
C GLU A 264 37.94 4.37 3.98
N THR A 265 39.27 4.21 4.03
CA THR A 265 40.14 4.52 5.17
C THR A 265 40.43 6.00 5.39
N ASP A 266 40.20 6.85 4.39
CA ASP A 266 40.75 8.19 4.34
C ASP A 266 39.70 9.18 4.87
N PHE A 267 39.89 9.68 6.10
CA PHE A 267 38.94 10.60 6.75
C PHE A 267 39.50 12.02 6.84
N THR A 268 38.76 12.97 6.29
CA THR A 268 39.05 14.41 6.31
C THR A 268 37.99 15.17 7.11
N ILE A 269 38.31 16.40 7.53
CA ILE A 269 37.31 17.27 8.19
C ILE A 269 36.12 17.56 7.26
N ALA A 270 36.37 17.67 5.95
CA ALA A 270 35.32 17.81 4.94
C ALA A 270 34.28 16.67 4.97
N ASP A 271 34.70 15.42 5.21
CA ASP A 271 33.80 14.27 5.30
C ASP A 271 32.88 14.33 6.53
N PHE A 272 33.37 14.85 7.65
CA PHE A 272 32.56 15.03 8.86
C PHE A 272 31.60 16.22 8.73
N CYS A 273 32.00 17.28 8.00
CA CYS A 273 31.16 18.44 7.70
C CYS A 273 30.10 18.20 6.61
N ALA A 274 30.36 17.32 5.64
CA ALA A 274 29.45 17.04 4.52
C ALA A 274 28.13 16.40 4.99
N ASP A 275 27.04 16.61 4.23
CA ASP A 275 25.75 15.94 4.49
C ASP A 275 25.87 14.42 4.34
N LEU A 276 26.69 13.95 3.38
CA LEU A 276 27.00 12.53 3.18
C LEU A 276 28.48 12.31 2.81
N ARG A 277 29.07 11.22 3.29
CA ARG A 277 30.38 10.71 2.82
C ARG A 277 30.18 9.55 1.84
N ALA A 278 30.88 9.59 0.73
CA ALA A 278 31.04 8.50 -0.22
C ALA A 278 32.47 7.93 -0.14
N PRO A 279 32.67 6.60 -0.26
CA PRO A 279 33.99 5.98 -0.14
C PRO A 279 34.91 6.20 -1.34
N THR A 280 34.42 6.75 -2.44
CA THR A 280 35.18 7.13 -3.66
C THR A 280 34.47 8.25 -4.41
N PRO A 281 35.15 8.98 -5.32
CA PRO A 281 34.51 9.88 -6.28
C PRO A 281 33.36 9.21 -7.06
N THR A 282 33.59 8.00 -7.59
CA THR A 282 32.56 7.25 -8.33
C THR A 282 31.33 6.95 -7.48
N ALA A 283 31.52 6.56 -6.22
CA ALA A 283 30.40 6.33 -5.29
C ALA A 283 29.63 7.62 -4.98
N ALA A 284 30.28 8.79 -4.93
CA ALA A 284 29.58 10.06 -4.78
C ALA A 284 28.61 10.33 -5.95
N ALA A 285 29.03 9.99 -7.17
CA ALA A 285 28.17 10.06 -8.36
C ALA A 285 26.99 9.07 -8.30
N GLU A 286 27.21 7.85 -7.79
CA GLU A 286 26.16 6.83 -7.70
C GLU A 286 25.13 7.10 -6.58
N LEU A 287 25.56 7.75 -5.50
CA LEU A 287 24.67 8.23 -4.42
C LEU A 287 23.86 9.47 -4.86
N ALA A 288 24.46 10.37 -5.65
CA ALA A 288 23.82 11.59 -6.12
C ALA A 288 22.78 11.37 -7.23
N ALA A 289 22.84 10.26 -7.98
CA ALA A 289 21.92 9.99 -9.09
C ALA A 289 21.53 8.51 -9.23
N GLN A 290 20.23 8.27 -9.16
CA GLN A 290 19.62 6.97 -9.51
C GLN A 290 19.68 6.72 -11.03
N PRO A 291 19.80 5.46 -11.48
CA PRO A 291 19.88 5.14 -12.91
C PRO A 291 18.60 5.52 -13.67
N GLN A 292 18.77 6.02 -14.90
CA GLN A 292 17.66 6.36 -15.81
C GLN A 292 16.81 5.14 -16.14
N GLU A 293 17.41 3.96 -16.23
CA GLU A 293 16.75 2.68 -16.47
C GLU A 293 15.74 2.36 -15.37
N THR A 294 16.04 2.70 -14.11
CA THR A 294 15.14 2.51 -12.97
C THR A 294 13.87 3.36 -13.11
N TRP A 295 14.02 4.63 -13.51
CA TRP A 295 12.89 5.54 -13.75
C TRP A 295 12.09 5.16 -15.00
N LEU A 296 12.76 4.75 -16.09
CA LEU A 296 12.09 4.27 -17.30
C LEU A 296 11.31 2.96 -17.07
N ALA A 297 11.86 2.03 -16.29
CA ALA A 297 11.14 0.82 -15.89
C ALA A 297 9.91 1.13 -15.02
N ALA A 298 10.03 2.07 -14.09
CA ALA A 298 8.90 2.54 -13.28
C ALA A 298 7.79 3.17 -14.14
N LEU A 299 8.14 4.00 -15.13
CA LEU A 299 7.22 4.57 -16.09
C LEU A 299 6.55 3.50 -16.98
N GLY A 300 7.31 2.49 -17.44
CA GLY A 300 6.80 1.35 -18.19
C GLY A 300 5.70 0.59 -17.43
N MET A 301 5.96 0.23 -16.17
CA MET A 301 4.96 -0.42 -15.31
C MET A 301 3.72 0.45 -15.07
N MET A 302 3.85 1.78 -15.02
CA MET A 302 2.70 2.69 -14.93
C MET A 302 1.91 2.74 -16.24
N GLN A 303 2.59 2.77 -17.39
CA GLN A 303 1.98 2.74 -18.72
C GLN A 303 1.19 1.45 -18.97
N GLU A 304 1.76 0.29 -18.65
CA GLU A 304 1.10 -1.02 -18.77
C GLU A 304 -0.17 -1.08 -17.91
N ARG A 305 -0.07 -0.72 -16.63
CA ARG A 305 -1.22 -0.69 -15.70
C ARG A 305 -2.32 0.27 -16.17
N LEU A 306 -1.97 1.40 -16.75
CA LEU A 306 -2.91 2.36 -17.35
C LEU A 306 -3.57 1.77 -18.61
N HIS A 307 -2.80 1.15 -19.49
CA HIS A 307 -3.29 0.51 -20.72
C HIS A 307 -4.30 -0.61 -20.40
N GLU A 308 -3.96 -1.53 -19.50
CA GLU A 308 -4.90 -2.55 -19.04
C GLU A 308 -6.15 -1.96 -18.37
N ALA A 309 -6.02 -0.88 -17.59
CA ALA A 309 -7.15 -0.22 -16.94
C ALA A 309 -8.10 0.45 -17.96
N ALA A 310 -7.55 0.98 -19.05
CA ALA A 310 -8.32 1.50 -20.17
C ALA A 310 -9.08 0.37 -20.90
N LEU A 311 -8.40 -0.73 -21.26
CA LEU A 311 -9.03 -1.91 -21.89
C LEU A 311 -10.16 -2.47 -21.01
N ARG A 312 -9.89 -2.75 -19.72
CA ARG A 312 -10.91 -3.22 -18.77
C ARG A 312 -12.08 -2.24 -18.59
N ARG A 313 -11.90 -0.95 -18.87
CA ARG A 313 -12.99 0.04 -18.86
C ARG A 313 -13.79 0.04 -20.16
N ILE A 314 -13.15 -0.22 -21.30
CA ILE A 314 -13.82 -0.41 -22.60
C ILE A 314 -14.67 -1.69 -22.54
N ASP A 315 -14.11 -2.83 -22.11
CA ASP A 315 -14.83 -4.10 -22.00
C ASP A 315 -16.10 -3.98 -21.13
N ARG A 316 -15.96 -3.34 -19.97
CA ARG A 316 -17.08 -3.05 -19.06
C ARG A 316 -18.09 -2.05 -19.63
N ALA A 317 -17.72 -1.22 -20.60
CA ALA A 317 -18.65 -0.33 -21.29
C ALA A 317 -19.43 -1.12 -22.36
N SER A 318 -18.72 -1.93 -23.17
CA SER A 318 -19.32 -2.82 -24.18
C SER A 318 -20.32 -3.79 -23.54
N GLN A 319 -19.91 -4.52 -22.49
CA GLN A 319 -20.80 -5.45 -21.77
C GLN A 319 -22.07 -4.76 -21.22
N ARG A 320 -21.98 -3.49 -20.80
CA ARG A 320 -23.15 -2.73 -20.32
C ARG A 320 -24.05 -2.27 -21.47
N LEU A 321 -23.47 -1.97 -22.64
CA LEU A 321 -24.22 -1.68 -23.87
C LEU A 321 -24.95 -2.95 -24.36
N ASP A 322 -24.28 -4.10 -24.40
CA ASP A 322 -24.86 -5.39 -24.78
C ASP A 322 -26.01 -5.79 -23.84
N GLN A 323 -25.80 -5.64 -22.52
CA GLN A 323 -26.84 -5.86 -21.52
C GLN A 323 -28.03 -4.91 -21.71
N ALA A 324 -27.80 -3.63 -21.98
CA ALA A 324 -28.88 -2.66 -22.24
C ALA A 324 -29.66 -3.00 -23.51
N ALA A 325 -28.97 -3.36 -24.60
CA ALA A 325 -29.58 -3.82 -25.85
C ALA A 325 -30.43 -5.08 -25.64
N ALA A 326 -29.94 -6.04 -24.86
CA ALA A 326 -30.71 -7.24 -24.50
C ALA A 326 -31.95 -6.93 -23.66
N HIS A 327 -31.89 -5.98 -22.72
CA HIS A 327 -33.02 -5.59 -21.86
C HIS A 327 -34.10 -4.76 -22.56
N LEU A 328 -33.72 -3.99 -23.60
CA LEU A 328 -34.67 -3.38 -24.55
C LEU A 328 -35.42 -4.47 -25.33
N GLY A 329 -34.74 -5.58 -25.64
CA GLY A 329 -35.31 -6.76 -26.29
C GLY A 329 -35.77 -6.47 -27.72
N ARG A 330 -36.73 -7.26 -28.22
CA ARG A 330 -37.45 -6.95 -29.46
C ARG A 330 -38.76 -6.25 -29.13
N PRO A 331 -38.95 -4.95 -29.45
CA PRO A 331 -40.20 -4.24 -29.19
C PRO A 331 -41.42 -4.97 -29.76
N SER A 332 -41.29 -5.56 -30.96
CA SER A 332 -42.31 -6.39 -31.60
C SER A 332 -42.84 -7.54 -30.74
N ALA A 333 -42.01 -8.16 -29.89
CA ALA A 333 -42.45 -9.24 -28.99
C ALA A 333 -43.32 -8.71 -27.84
N ARG A 334 -42.98 -7.54 -27.27
CA ARG A 334 -43.83 -6.86 -26.28
C ARG A 334 -45.13 -6.36 -26.91
N THR A 335 -45.06 -5.76 -28.10
CA THR A 335 -46.24 -5.30 -28.86
C THR A 335 -47.18 -6.46 -29.20
N ALA A 336 -46.65 -7.60 -29.66
CA ALA A 336 -47.44 -8.81 -29.94
C ALA A 336 -48.13 -9.36 -28.68
N GLN A 337 -47.45 -9.39 -27.52
CA GLN A 337 -48.09 -9.77 -26.26
C GLN A 337 -49.24 -8.82 -25.87
N GLN A 338 -49.11 -7.52 -26.10
CA GLN A 338 -50.18 -6.56 -25.79
C GLN A 338 -51.34 -6.66 -26.80
N HIS A 339 -51.09 -6.88 -28.09
CA HIS A 339 -52.14 -7.21 -29.06
C HIS A 339 -52.94 -8.46 -28.64
N LEU A 340 -52.25 -9.56 -28.32
CA LEU A 340 -52.88 -10.80 -27.83
C LEU A 340 -53.60 -10.64 -26.48
N ARG A 341 -53.36 -9.56 -25.73
CA ARG A 341 -54.13 -9.19 -24.53
C ARG A 341 -55.37 -8.38 -24.88
N ILE A 342 -55.24 -7.39 -25.77
CA ILE A 342 -56.34 -6.56 -26.27
C ILE A 342 -57.38 -7.43 -26.98
N GLU A 343 -56.95 -8.36 -27.84
CA GLU A 343 -57.84 -9.31 -28.53
C GLU A 343 -58.60 -10.20 -27.55
N ARG A 344 -57.92 -10.77 -26.54
CA ARG A 344 -58.57 -11.56 -25.48
C ARG A 344 -59.54 -10.72 -24.63
N GLN A 345 -59.25 -9.46 -24.37
CA GLN A 345 -60.17 -8.56 -23.67
C GLN A 345 -61.38 -8.20 -24.55
N ALA A 346 -61.19 -7.89 -25.84
CA ALA A 346 -62.25 -7.61 -26.79
C ALA A 346 -63.16 -8.84 -27.00
N GLN A 347 -62.61 -10.05 -27.08
CA GLN A 347 -63.36 -11.30 -27.17
C GLN A 347 -64.18 -11.54 -25.90
N ARG A 348 -63.60 -11.36 -24.71
CA ARG A 348 -64.32 -11.44 -23.42
C ARG A 348 -65.45 -10.41 -23.33
N LEU A 349 -65.22 -9.17 -23.82
CA LEU A 349 -66.24 -8.12 -23.84
C LEU A 349 -67.41 -8.51 -24.77
N ARG A 350 -67.13 -8.98 -26.00
CA ARG A 350 -68.16 -9.46 -26.94
C ARG A 350 -69.02 -10.56 -26.32
N PHE A 351 -68.41 -11.57 -25.70
CA PHE A 351 -69.15 -12.63 -25.00
C PHE A 351 -69.95 -12.11 -23.80
N ALA A 352 -69.39 -11.21 -22.99
CA ALA A 352 -70.08 -10.64 -21.83
C ALA A 352 -71.30 -9.79 -22.25
N VAL A 353 -71.19 -9.03 -23.34
CA VAL A 353 -72.31 -8.26 -23.92
C VAL A 353 -73.38 -9.21 -24.47
N ALA A 354 -73.01 -10.20 -25.28
CA ALA A 354 -73.96 -11.18 -25.81
C ALA A 354 -74.69 -11.94 -24.69
N ALA A 355 -73.97 -12.43 -23.68
CA ALA A 355 -74.56 -13.13 -22.53
C ALA A 355 -75.36 -12.21 -21.59
N ARG A 356 -75.18 -10.88 -21.64
CA ARG A 356 -76.07 -9.93 -20.96
C ARG A 356 -77.34 -9.68 -21.78
N LEU A 357 -77.21 -9.54 -23.10
CA LEU A 357 -78.33 -9.30 -24.01
C LEU A 357 -79.27 -10.51 -24.06
N GLN A 358 -78.73 -11.74 -24.12
CA GLN A 358 -79.51 -12.97 -24.04
C GLN A 358 -80.32 -13.04 -22.74
N ARG A 359 -79.68 -12.86 -21.58
CA ARG A 359 -80.38 -12.87 -20.27
C ARG A 359 -81.44 -11.79 -20.16
N ALA A 360 -81.24 -10.61 -20.76
CA ALA A 360 -82.27 -9.57 -20.80
C ALA A 360 -83.46 -9.96 -21.68
N ASN A 361 -83.22 -10.61 -22.83
CA ASN A 361 -84.25 -11.15 -23.68
C ASN A 361 -85.04 -12.29 -22.99
N ASP A 362 -84.34 -13.23 -22.35
CA ASP A 362 -84.97 -14.33 -21.60
C ASP A 362 -85.85 -13.80 -20.45
N GLN A 363 -85.38 -12.77 -19.73
CA GLN A 363 -86.14 -12.07 -18.70
C GLN A 363 -87.39 -11.36 -19.26
N LEU A 364 -87.29 -10.76 -20.46
CA LEU A 364 -88.39 -10.08 -21.13
C LEU A 364 -89.45 -11.07 -21.63
N LEU A 365 -89.03 -12.20 -22.22
CA LEU A 365 -89.92 -13.31 -22.59
C LEU A 365 -90.63 -13.87 -21.35
N ALA A 366 -89.89 -14.19 -20.28
CA ALA A 366 -90.45 -14.69 -19.03
C ALA A 366 -91.35 -13.65 -18.32
N ALA A 367 -91.15 -12.35 -18.52
CA ALA A 367 -92.08 -11.31 -18.08
C ALA A 367 -93.37 -11.30 -18.93
N GLY A 368 -93.24 -11.42 -20.26
CA GLY A 368 -94.36 -11.54 -21.19
C GLY A 368 -95.30 -12.70 -20.85
N GLU A 369 -94.76 -13.91 -20.64
CA GLU A 369 -95.59 -15.07 -20.28
C GLU A 369 -96.27 -14.90 -18.92
N ARG A 370 -95.59 -14.33 -17.91
CA ARG A 370 -96.20 -14.02 -16.62
C ARG A 370 -97.35 -13.02 -16.74
N VAL A 371 -97.21 -11.99 -17.59
CA VAL A 371 -98.29 -11.03 -17.87
C VAL A 371 -99.46 -11.75 -18.54
N ARG A 372 -99.24 -12.55 -19.60
CA ARG A 372 -100.31 -13.32 -20.27
C ARG A 372 -101.03 -14.26 -19.32
N ALA A 373 -100.30 -15.04 -18.53
CA ALA A 373 -100.88 -15.97 -17.55
C ALA A 373 -101.70 -15.22 -16.48
N SER A 374 -101.20 -14.09 -15.97
CA SER A 374 -101.94 -13.27 -14.99
C SER A 374 -103.21 -12.65 -15.57
N ALA A 375 -103.20 -12.27 -16.86
CA ALA A 375 -104.35 -11.75 -17.57
C ALA A 375 -105.40 -12.85 -17.82
N ALA A 376 -104.99 -14.02 -18.30
CA ALA A 376 -105.88 -15.18 -18.47
C ALA A 376 -106.55 -15.58 -17.15
N ALA A 377 -105.76 -15.72 -16.07
CA ALA A 377 -106.28 -16.04 -14.74
C ALA A 377 -107.15 -14.91 -14.13
N ARG A 378 -107.05 -13.67 -14.62
CA ARG A 378 -107.98 -12.57 -14.26
C ARG A 378 -109.28 -12.64 -15.05
N ILE A 379 -109.21 -12.93 -16.35
CA ILE A 379 -110.38 -13.10 -17.23
C ILE A 379 -111.21 -14.29 -16.73
N GLU A 380 -110.59 -15.43 -16.47
CA GLU A 380 -111.27 -16.64 -15.96
C GLU A 380 -111.99 -16.39 -14.62
N ARG A 381 -111.31 -15.77 -13.64
CA ARG A 381 -111.94 -15.39 -12.36
C ARG A 381 -113.11 -14.43 -12.54
N SER A 382 -113.05 -13.55 -13.55
CA SER A 382 -114.14 -12.62 -13.88
C SER A 382 -115.33 -13.38 -14.48
N GLY A 383 -115.08 -14.32 -15.39
CA GLY A 383 -116.11 -15.21 -15.96
C GLY A 383 -116.84 -16.01 -14.88
N ARG A 384 -116.09 -16.73 -14.03
CA ARG A 384 -116.64 -17.47 -12.88
C ARG A 384 -117.42 -16.58 -11.90
N GLN A 385 -117.06 -15.30 -11.79
CA GLN A 385 -117.80 -14.33 -10.98
C GLN A 385 -119.14 -13.94 -11.64
N CYS A 386 -119.18 -13.75 -12.96
CA CYS A 386 -120.41 -13.52 -13.71
C CYS A 386 -121.36 -14.72 -13.65
N GLU A 387 -120.87 -15.94 -13.89
CA GLU A 387 -121.66 -17.20 -13.77
C GLU A 387 -122.32 -17.32 -12.39
N ARG A 388 -121.57 -17.03 -11.31
CA ARG A 388 -122.08 -17.07 -9.93
C ARG A 388 -123.12 -15.97 -9.65
N LEU A 389 -123.03 -14.82 -10.32
CA LEU A 389 -124.05 -13.76 -10.22
C LEU A 389 -125.31 -14.15 -11.00
N GLU A 390 -125.17 -14.75 -12.18
CA GLU A 390 -126.29 -15.26 -12.98
C GLU A 390 -127.04 -16.38 -12.26
N LEU A 391 -126.34 -17.34 -11.65
CA LEU A 391 -126.95 -18.39 -10.83
C LEU A 391 -127.68 -17.82 -9.61
N ARG A 392 -127.15 -16.77 -8.97
CA ARG A 392 -127.85 -16.05 -7.89
C ARG A 392 -129.10 -15.34 -8.38
N LEU A 393 -129.07 -14.75 -9.57
CA LEU A 393 -130.24 -14.11 -10.19
C LEU A 393 -131.33 -15.15 -10.48
N LYS A 394 -130.95 -16.30 -11.07
CA LYS A 394 -131.85 -17.42 -11.35
C LYS A 394 -132.51 -17.99 -10.09
N LEU A 395 -131.77 -18.12 -8.99
CA LEU A 395 -132.30 -18.58 -7.69
C LEU A 395 -133.33 -17.63 -7.05
N LEU A 396 -133.51 -16.42 -7.58
CA LEU A 396 -134.53 -15.46 -7.13
C LEU A 396 -135.80 -15.46 -8.01
N ASP A 397 -135.90 -16.33 -9.04
CA ASP A 397 -137.14 -16.51 -9.80
C ASP A 397 -138.19 -17.27 -8.96
N PRO A 398 -139.36 -16.66 -8.63
CA PRO A 398 -140.41 -17.33 -7.87
C PRO A 398 -140.93 -18.62 -8.52
N ARG A 399 -140.83 -18.77 -9.84
CA ARG A 399 -141.31 -19.94 -10.59
C ARG A 399 -140.58 -21.23 -10.18
N LEU A 400 -139.31 -21.14 -9.80
CA LEU A 400 -138.53 -22.28 -9.28
C LEU A 400 -139.01 -22.76 -7.90
N VAL A 401 -139.74 -21.92 -7.15
CA VAL A 401 -140.38 -22.31 -5.89
C VAL A 401 -141.68 -23.07 -6.19
N LEU A 402 -142.48 -22.57 -7.14
CA LEU A 402 -143.72 -23.24 -7.58
C LEU A 402 -143.45 -24.63 -8.19
N GLN A 403 -142.39 -24.75 -9.01
CA GLN A 403 -141.93 -26.03 -9.58
C GLN A 403 -141.53 -27.09 -8.55
N ARG A 404 -141.35 -26.72 -7.27
CA ARG A 404 -141.04 -27.67 -6.17
C ARG A 404 -142.29 -28.19 -5.45
N GLY A 405 -143.49 -27.99 -6.03
CA GLY A 405 -144.76 -28.46 -5.48
C GLY A 405 -145.38 -27.53 -4.43
N TYR A 406 -144.88 -26.29 -4.31
CA TYR A 406 -145.49 -25.27 -3.47
C TYR A 406 -146.54 -24.50 -4.27
N ALA A 407 -147.76 -24.41 -3.75
CA ALA A 407 -148.79 -23.55 -4.30
C ALA A 407 -148.71 -22.13 -3.71
N LEU A 408 -148.86 -21.10 -4.54
CA LEU A 408 -149.18 -19.77 -4.07
C LEU A 408 -150.70 -19.68 -3.86
N LEU A 409 -151.13 -19.70 -2.60
CA LEU A 409 -152.55 -19.59 -2.24
C LEU A 409 -153.00 -18.13 -2.25
N THR A 410 -154.12 -17.87 -2.91
CA THR A 410 -154.83 -16.59 -2.93
C THR A 410 -156.32 -16.79 -2.64
N ASP A 411 -157.00 -15.75 -2.17
CA ASP A 411 -158.46 -15.71 -2.13
C ASP A 411 -159.02 -15.56 -3.56
N ALA A 412 -159.97 -16.42 -3.97
CA ALA A 412 -160.48 -16.44 -5.35
C ALA A 412 -161.36 -15.22 -5.71
N THR A 413 -161.75 -14.42 -4.72
CA THR A 413 -162.63 -13.25 -4.87
C THR A 413 -161.87 -11.93 -4.82
N SER A 414 -160.79 -11.87 -4.02
CA SER A 414 -160.01 -10.64 -3.76
C SER A 414 -158.56 -10.70 -4.25
N GLY A 415 -158.04 -11.87 -4.63
CA GLY A 415 -156.67 -12.05 -5.13
C GLY A 415 -155.57 -11.89 -4.09
N HIS A 416 -155.89 -11.59 -2.82
CA HIS A 416 -154.90 -11.47 -1.75
C HIS A 416 -154.27 -12.82 -1.40
N MET A 417 -152.94 -12.82 -1.20
CA MET A 417 -152.20 -14.02 -0.77
C MET A 417 -152.62 -14.49 0.62
N ILE A 418 -152.94 -15.77 0.73
CA ILE A 418 -153.17 -16.48 1.98
C ILE A 418 -151.89 -17.20 2.38
N THR A 419 -151.38 -16.88 3.56
CA THR A 419 -150.11 -17.39 4.11
C THR A 419 -150.27 -17.98 5.52
N SER A 420 -151.44 -17.83 6.14
CA SER A 420 -151.78 -18.37 7.45
C SER A 420 -153.14 -19.06 7.43
N VAL A 421 -153.25 -20.20 8.12
CA VAL A 421 -154.50 -20.98 8.24
C VAL A 421 -155.66 -20.14 8.80
N THR A 422 -155.37 -19.15 9.64
CA THR A 422 -156.37 -18.22 10.22
C THR A 422 -157.09 -17.34 9.18
N GLN A 423 -156.53 -17.20 7.97
CA GLN A 423 -157.09 -16.42 6.86
C GLN A 423 -158.03 -17.24 5.97
N ALA A 424 -158.18 -18.55 6.24
CA ALA A 424 -159.00 -19.47 5.45
C ALA A 424 -160.23 -19.91 6.27
N HIS A 425 -161.42 -19.49 5.83
CA HIS A 425 -162.69 -19.76 6.51
C HIS A 425 -163.46 -20.90 5.84
N ALA A 426 -164.19 -21.69 6.63
CA ALA A 426 -164.95 -22.83 6.11
C ALA A 426 -166.04 -22.37 5.10
N GLY A 427 -166.03 -22.96 3.90
CA GLY A 427 -166.89 -22.61 2.76
C GLY A 427 -166.23 -21.67 1.74
N GLN A 428 -165.13 -20.99 2.09
CA GLN A 428 -164.46 -20.00 1.24
C GLN A 428 -163.82 -20.65 0.01
N ALA A 429 -163.95 -19.99 -1.15
CA ALA A 429 -163.26 -20.35 -2.39
C ALA A 429 -161.87 -19.70 -2.43
N LEU A 430 -160.85 -20.52 -2.63
CA LEU A 430 -159.45 -20.11 -2.74
C LEU A 430 -158.90 -20.52 -4.11
N ARG A 431 -157.81 -19.90 -4.54
CA ARG A 431 -157.11 -20.25 -5.78
C ARG A 431 -155.66 -20.58 -5.46
N ALA A 432 -155.17 -21.69 -6.01
CA ALA A 432 -153.81 -22.16 -5.88
C ALA A 432 -153.08 -21.99 -7.22
N ALA A 433 -152.19 -21.00 -7.31
CA ALA A 433 -151.28 -20.91 -8.45
C ALA A 433 -150.11 -21.89 -8.26
N LEU A 434 -149.98 -22.81 -9.20
CA LEU A 434 -148.95 -23.85 -9.28
C LEU A 434 -147.91 -23.48 -10.35
N ALA A 435 -147.01 -24.41 -10.68
CA ALA A 435 -145.93 -24.19 -11.64
C ALA A 435 -146.41 -23.98 -13.09
N ASP A 436 -147.60 -24.49 -13.41
CA ASP A 436 -148.13 -24.75 -14.75
C ASP A 436 -149.56 -24.24 -14.96
N GLY A 437 -150.27 -23.84 -13.90
CA GLY A 437 -151.63 -23.30 -13.97
C GLY A 437 -152.18 -22.85 -12.62
N GLU A 438 -153.45 -22.47 -12.59
CA GLU A 438 -154.19 -22.12 -11.37
C GLU A 438 -155.32 -23.14 -11.12
N VAL A 439 -155.49 -23.55 -9.87
CA VAL A 439 -156.53 -24.50 -9.45
C VAL A 439 -157.45 -23.84 -8.41
N ASP A 440 -158.75 -23.84 -8.68
CA ASP A 440 -159.75 -23.38 -7.73
C ASP A 440 -160.03 -24.46 -6.67
N LEU A 441 -160.03 -24.05 -5.41
CA LEU A 441 -160.16 -24.88 -4.21
C LEU A 441 -161.31 -24.35 -3.34
N GLN A 442 -161.89 -25.20 -2.50
CA GLN A 442 -162.86 -24.76 -1.49
C GLN A 442 -162.50 -25.32 -0.11
N VAL A 443 -162.39 -24.43 0.88
CA VAL A 443 -162.13 -24.78 2.27
C VAL A 443 -163.36 -25.50 2.84
N ARG A 444 -163.19 -26.68 3.42
CA ARG A 444 -164.27 -27.40 4.13
C ARG A 444 -164.12 -27.28 5.64
N ALA A 445 -165.24 -27.28 6.37
CA ALA A 445 -165.22 -27.32 7.82
C ALA A 445 -164.56 -28.62 8.31
N PRO A 446 -163.72 -28.59 9.36
CA PRO A 446 -163.07 -29.78 9.88
C PRO A 446 -164.08 -30.73 10.52
N ALA A 447 -164.07 -32.00 10.10
CA ALA A 447 -164.87 -33.04 10.73
C ALA A 447 -164.30 -33.40 12.10
N ALA A 448 -165.16 -33.51 13.11
CA ALA A 448 -164.74 -33.89 14.47
C ALA A 448 -164.31 -35.36 14.51
N GLN A 449 -163.01 -35.62 14.75
CA GLN A 449 -162.49 -36.95 15.05
C GLN A 449 -162.24 -37.08 16.56
N ASN A 450 -162.70 -38.19 17.13
CA ASN A 450 -162.30 -38.59 18.48
C ASN A 450 -160.79 -38.90 18.50
N ARG A 451 -160.12 -38.38 19.52
CA ARG A 451 -158.71 -38.61 19.84
C ARG A 451 -158.57 -39.64 20.97
N PRO A 452 -157.55 -40.50 20.95
CA PRO A 452 -156.51 -40.49 21.98
C PRO A 452 -155.62 -39.23 21.86
#